data_AF-A0A2H0M2V4-F1
#
_entry.id   AF-A0A2H0M2V4-F1
#
_cell.length_a   1.000
_cell.length_b   1.000
_cell.length_c   1.000
_cell.angle_alpha   90.00
_cell.angle_beta   90.00
_cell.angle_gamma   90.00
#
_symmetry.space_group_name_H-M   'P 1'
#
loop_
_entity.id
_entity.type
_entity.pdbx_description
1 polymer ?
#
loop_
_entity_poly.entity_id
_entity_poly.type
_entity_poly.pdbx_seq_one_letter_code
_entity_poly.pdbx_strand_id
1 'polypeptide(L)'
;MNQNSFSPKARWDRFEPEASGGFNPDALNERIEVLALFKHAKIFPQSFSWHDKEYQIEKITYNWQERIGQALISYFSVLSAGQMYQISFDNSTFRWQIDKLIQ
;
A
#
# COMPACT_ATOMS: atom_id res chain seq x y z
N MET A 1 -14.51 46.69 14.48
CA MET A 1 -13.16 46.11 14.66
C MET A 1 -12.96 45.06 13.57
N ASN A 2 -12.02 45.34 12.65
CA ASN A 2 -11.39 44.58 11.55
C ASN A 2 -12.18 43.43 10.88
N GLN A 3 -12.68 43.56 9.65
CA GLN A 3 -11.98 43.63 8.34
C GLN A 3 -11.06 42.43 8.02
N ASN A 4 -11.48 41.70 6.97
CA ASN A 4 -10.69 40.97 5.97
C ASN A 4 -9.67 39.92 6.43
N SER A 5 -10.14 38.68 6.51
CA SER A 5 -9.34 37.49 6.22
C SER A 5 -9.57 37.04 4.78
N PHE A 6 -9.26 37.89 3.80
CA PHE A 6 -9.14 37.46 2.41
C PHE A 6 -7.72 37.77 1.94
N SER A 7 -6.93 36.71 1.74
CA SER A 7 -5.58 36.81 1.17
C SER A 7 -5.68 36.67 -0.35
N PRO A 8 -5.46 37.72 -1.14
CA PRO A 8 -5.60 37.67 -2.60
C PRO A 8 -4.53 36.83 -3.29
N LYS A 9 -3.54 36.33 -2.54
CA LYS A 9 -2.44 35.47 -3.02
C LYS A 9 -2.63 34.00 -2.68
N ALA A 10 -3.72 33.62 -2.04
CA ALA A 10 -4.06 32.22 -1.90
C ALA A 10 -4.32 31.66 -3.30
N ARG A 11 -3.39 30.84 -3.79
CA ARG A 11 -3.58 30.04 -5.00
C ARG A 11 -4.39 28.82 -4.61
N TRP A 12 -5.71 28.97 -4.60
CA TRP A 12 -6.69 27.91 -4.31
C TRP A 12 -6.63 26.72 -5.29
N ASP A 13 -5.90 26.92 -6.38
CA ASP A 13 -5.50 26.00 -7.45
C ASP A 13 -4.33 25.08 -7.07
N ARG A 14 -3.69 25.32 -5.92
CA ARG A 14 -2.79 24.35 -5.30
C ARG A 14 -3.61 23.55 -4.29
N PHE A 15 -4.12 22.39 -4.71
CA PHE A 15 -4.37 21.32 -3.74
C PHE A 15 -3.08 21.15 -2.92
N GLU A 16 -3.06 21.59 -1.67
CA GLU A 16 -2.10 21.04 -0.72
C GLU A 16 -2.45 19.55 -0.65
N PRO A 17 -1.55 18.63 -1.03
CA PRO A 17 -1.82 17.22 -0.77
C PRO A 17 -1.86 17.12 0.74
N GLU A 18 -3.08 16.97 1.28
CA GLU A 18 -3.29 16.74 2.69
C GLU A 18 -2.33 15.64 3.11
N ALA A 19 -1.56 15.91 4.16
CA ALA A 19 -0.49 15.05 4.64
C ALA A 19 -0.88 13.55 4.53
N SER A 20 -0.29 12.85 3.56
CA SER A 20 0.00 11.40 3.56
C SER A 20 -0.97 10.51 4.37
N GLY A 21 -2.27 10.58 4.07
CA GLY A 21 -3.28 9.86 4.86
C GLY A 21 -4.72 10.14 4.43
N GLY A 22 -4.93 10.53 3.16
CA GLY A 22 -6.28 10.69 2.63
C GLY A 22 -7.04 9.38 2.76
N PHE A 23 -8.27 9.47 3.29
CA PHE A 23 -9.22 8.36 3.30
C PHE A 23 -9.34 7.82 1.88
N ASN A 24 -8.70 6.68 1.62
CA ASN A 24 -8.88 5.95 0.38
C ASN A 24 -10.00 4.94 0.64
N PRO A 25 -11.22 5.16 0.11
CA PRO A 25 -12.35 4.26 0.33
C PRO A 25 -12.07 2.84 -0.17
N ASP A 26 -11.12 2.68 -1.10
CA ASP A 26 -10.72 1.38 -1.65
C ASP A 26 -9.60 0.71 -0.85
N ALA A 27 -9.06 1.36 0.18
CA ALA A 27 -7.99 0.80 1.00
C ALA A 27 -8.55 -0.16 2.06
N LEU A 28 -8.10 -1.42 1.98
CA LEU A 28 -8.45 -2.47 2.95
C LEU A 28 -7.58 -2.35 4.21
N ASN A 29 -6.26 -2.22 4.03
CA ASN A 29 -5.26 -2.20 5.12
C ASN A 29 -5.35 -3.42 6.08
N GLU A 30 -5.84 -4.55 5.56
CA GLU A 30 -6.10 -5.76 6.35
C GLU A 30 -4.83 -6.59 6.52
N ARG A 31 -4.60 -7.11 7.73
CA ARG A 31 -3.44 -7.96 8.01
C ARG A 31 -3.60 -9.31 7.33
N ILE A 32 -2.50 -9.81 6.78
CA ILE A 32 -2.42 -11.14 6.19
C ILE A 32 -1.15 -11.85 6.68
N GLU A 33 -1.18 -13.18 6.62
CA GLU A 33 0.02 -14.00 6.76
C GLU A 33 0.54 -14.33 5.36
N VAL A 34 1.85 -14.30 5.16
CA VAL A 34 2.47 -14.50 3.83
C VAL A 34 3.61 -15.48 3.92
N LEU A 35 3.56 -16.51 3.06
CA LEU A 35 4.73 -17.35 2.78
C LEU A 35 5.60 -16.63 1.76
N ALA A 36 6.80 -16.21 2.16
CA ALA A 36 7.73 -15.49 1.29
C ALA A 36 9.11 -16.16 1.24
N LEU A 37 9.68 -16.23 0.03
CA LEU A 37 11.07 -16.62 -0.18
C LEU A 37 11.95 -15.37 -0.17
N PHE A 38 12.99 -15.39 0.66
CA PHE A 38 14.03 -14.38 0.65
C PHE A 38 15.22 -14.91 -0.15
N LYS A 39 15.54 -14.27 -1.28
CA LYS A 39 16.62 -14.71 -2.17
C LYS A 39 17.25 -13.51 -2.86
N HIS A 40 18.57 -13.51 -2.99
CA HIS A 40 19.32 -12.43 -3.67
C HIS A 40 18.96 -11.01 -3.18
N ALA A 41 18.83 -10.84 -1.86
CA ALA A 41 18.42 -9.58 -1.22
C ALA A 41 17.05 -9.03 -1.70
N LYS A 42 16.17 -9.92 -2.18
CA LYS A 42 14.79 -9.62 -2.59
C LYS A 42 13.80 -10.55 -1.91
N ILE A 43 12.55 -10.09 -1.82
CA ILE A 43 11.42 -10.82 -1.26
C ILE A 43 10.55 -11.29 -2.41
N PHE A 44 10.18 -12.57 -2.38
CA PHE A 44 9.30 -13.20 -3.35
C PHE A 44 8.12 -13.83 -2.59
N PRO A 45 6.98 -13.11 -2.46
CA PRO A 45 5.78 -13.70 -1.87
C PRO A 45 5.26 -14.85 -2.75
N GLN A 46 4.92 -15.98 -2.13
CA GLN A 46 4.48 -17.21 -2.80
C GLN A 46 3.00 -17.52 -2.54
N SER A 47 2.53 -17.33 -1.30
CA SER A 47 1.11 -17.43 -0.96
C SER A 47 0.78 -16.49 0.19
N PHE A 48 -0.50 -16.19 0.38
CA PHE A 48 -0.99 -15.46 1.54
C PHE A 48 -2.30 -16.02 2.07
N SER A 49 -2.51 -15.90 3.37
CA SER A 49 -3.74 -16.29 4.05
C SER A 49 -4.56 -15.06 4.40
N TRP A 50 -5.83 -15.05 3.98
CA TRP A 50 -6.79 -13.98 4.22
C TRP A 50 -8.19 -14.56 4.49
N HIS A 51 -8.83 -14.17 5.59
CA HIS A 51 -10.13 -14.70 6.03
C HIS A 51 -10.21 -16.24 6.01
N ASP A 52 -9.24 -16.91 6.65
CA ASP A 52 -9.12 -18.37 6.76
C ASP A 52 -9.01 -19.11 5.41
N LYS A 53 -8.69 -18.39 4.34
CA LYS A 53 -8.45 -18.94 3.00
C LYS A 53 -7.04 -18.65 2.54
N GLU A 54 -6.37 -19.66 2.00
CA GLU A 54 -5.06 -19.52 1.38
C GLU A 54 -5.21 -19.14 -0.11
N TYR A 55 -4.41 -18.17 -0.53
CA TYR A 55 -4.32 -17.63 -1.88
C TYR A 55 -2.92 -17.89 -2.42
N GLN A 56 -2.80 -18.78 -3.40
CA GLN A 56 -1.54 -19.04 -4.09
C GLN A 56 -1.26 -17.92 -5.10
N ILE A 57 -0.07 -17.32 -5.03
CA ILE A 57 0.32 -16.26 -5.95
C ILE A 57 0.77 -16.91 -7.26
N GLU A 58 -0.02 -16.71 -8.30
CA GLU A 58 0.26 -17.21 -9.65
C GLU A 58 1.34 -16.37 -10.33
N LYS A 59 1.29 -15.05 -10.12
CA LYS A 59 2.21 -14.11 -10.77
C LYS A 59 2.32 -12.82 -9.97
N ILE A 60 3.54 -12.31 -9.84
CA ILE A 60 3.79 -10.92 -9.43
C ILE A 60 3.84 -10.10 -10.72
N THR A 61 2.88 -9.19 -10.91
CA THR A 61 2.80 -8.36 -12.12
C THR A 61 3.65 -7.09 -12.02
N TYR A 62 3.77 -6.55 -10.80
CA TYR A 62 4.57 -5.37 -10.52
C TYR A 62 5.06 -5.41 -9.07
N ASN A 63 6.24 -4.85 -8.82
CA ASN A 63 6.77 -4.69 -7.47
C ASN A 63 7.58 -3.40 -7.40
N TRP A 64 7.47 -2.70 -6.28
CA TRP A 64 8.21 -1.47 -6.03
C TRP A 64 8.45 -1.28 -4.54
N GLN A 65 9.24 -0.28 -4.19
CA GLN A 65 9.51 0.08 -2.81
C GLN A 65 9.31 1.57 -2.61
N GLU A 66 8.74 1.95 -1.47
CA GLU A 66 8.62 3.34 -1.06
C GLU A 66 9.16 3.52 0.35
N ARG A 67 9.73 4.69 0.60
CA ARG A 67 10.19 5.08 1.94
C ARG A 67 9.15 5.97 2.57
N ILE A 68 8.51 5.49 3.63
CA ILE A 68 7.53 6.24 4.42
C ILE A 68 8.18 6.58 5.77
N GLY A 69 8.65 7.83 5.89
CA GLY A 69 9.50 8.25 7.01
C GLY A 69 10.77 7.39 7.09
N GLN A 70 10.92 6.62 8.17
CA GLN A 70 12.05 5.71 8.34
C GLN A 70 11.78 4.29 7.80
N ALA A 71 10.51 3.94 7.58
CA ALA A 71 10.12 2.62 7.11
C ALA A 71 10.36 2.48 5.60
N LEU A 72 10.87 1.32 5.18
CA LEU A 72 10.92 0.93 3.78
C LEU A 72 9.80 -0.08 3.54
N ILE A 73 8.81 0.32 2.76
CA ILE A 73 7.66 -0.52 2.44
C ILE A 73 7.90 -1.17 1.08
N SER A 74 7.80 -2.49 1.01
CA SER A 74 7.85 -3.25 -0.24
C SER A 74 6.43 -3.58 -0.69
N TYR A 75 6.07 -3.14 -1.89
CA TYR A 75 4.75 -3.34 -2.49
C TYR A 75 4.82 -4.35 -3.62
N PHE A 76 3.75 -5.14 -3.75
CA PHE A 76 3.59 -6.15 -4.78
C PHE A 76 2.17 -6.13 -5.32
N SER A 77 2.04 -6.07 -6.64
CA SER A 77 0.80 -6.38 -7.35
C SER A 77 0.85 -7.85 -7.75
N VAL A 78 -0.10 -8.64 -7.26
CA VAL A 78 -0.10 -10.11 -7.38
C VAL A 78 -1.41 -10.61 -7.97
N LEU A 79 -1.32 -11.57 -8.89
CA LEU A 79 -2.45 -12.32 -9.41
C LEU A 79 -2.63 -13.58 -8.58
N SER A 80 -3.85 -13.81 -8.10
CA SER A 80 -4.25 -15.03 -7.41
C SER A 80 -5.71 -15.35 -7.70
N ALA A 81 -5.99 -16.59 -8.10
CA ALA A 81 -7.34 -17.07 -8.39
C ALA A 81 -8.12 -16.17 -9.37
N GLY A 82 -7.43 -15.65 -10.40
CA GLY A 82 -8.02 -14.77 -11.41
C GLY A 82 -8.27 -13.32 -10.97
N GLN A 83 -7.86 -12.93 -9.76
CA GLN A 83 -8.02 -11.57 -9.24
C GLN A 83 -6.67 -10.94 -8.87
N MET A 84 -6.59 -9.62 -9.03
CA MET A 84 -5.40 -8.84 -8.73
C MET A 84 -5.49 -8.19 -7.34
N TYR A 85 -4.43 -8.34 -6.55
CA TYR A 85 -4.30 -7.80 -5.21
C TYR A 85 -3.05 -6.91 -5.14
N GLN A 86 -3.13 -5.83 -4.36
CA GLN A 86 -1.95 -5.13 -3.91
C GLN A 86 -1.68 -5.52 -2.46
N ILE A 87 -0.48 -6.06 -2.21
CA ILE A 87 0.00 -6.40 -0.87
C ILE A 87 1.28 -5.62 -0.56
N SER A 88 1.49 -5.32 0.72
CA SER A 88 2.68 -4.62 1.18
C SER A 88 3.32 -5.29 2.39
N PHE A 89 4.64 -5.12 2.47
CA PHE A 89 5.47 -5.55 3.58
C PHE A 89 6.25 -4.37 4.16
N ASP A 90 6.05 -4.12 5.44
CA ASP A 90 6.82 -3.13 6.19
C ASP A 90 8.06 -3.77 6.81
N ASN A 91 9.25 -3.38 6.32
CA ASN A 91 10.52 -3.91 6.83
C ASN A 91 10.84 -3.49 8.27
N SER A 92 10.15 -2.49 8.83
CA SER A 92 10.38 -2.03 10.21
C SER A 92 9.53 -2.79 11.23
N THR A 93 8.29 -3.15 10.85
CA THR A 93 7.34 -3.85 11.73
C THR A 93 7.19 -5.33 11.40
N PHE A 94 7.79 -5.80 10.31
CA PHE A 94 7.62 -7.15 9.75
C PHE A 94 6.15 -7.51 9.46
N ARG A 95 5.32 -6.49 9.24
CA ARG A 95 3.88 -6.66 8.99
C ARG A 95 3.61 -6.79 7.50
N TRP A 96 2.80 -7.78 7.14
CA TRP A 96 2.15 -7.87 5.84
C TRP A 96 0.70 -7.37 5.90
N GLN A 97 0.24 -6.78 4.80
CA GLN A 97 -1.15 -6.39 4.64
C GLN A 97 -1.61 -6.43 3.18
N ILE A 98 -2.93 -6.55 2.97
CA ILE A 98 -3.58 -6.20 1.71
C ILE A 98 -3.88 -4.71 1.74
N ASP A 99 -3.36 -3.97 0.77
CA ASP A 99 -3.64 -2.55 0.63
C ASP A 99 -4.97 -2.31 -0.08
N LYS A 100 -5.20 -3.02 -1.20
CA LYS A 100 -6.43 -2.90 -2.01
C LYS A 100 -6.59 -4.05 -3.01
N LEU A 101 -7.81 -4.18 -3.53
CA LEU A 101 -8.12 -4.97 -4.73
C LEU A 101 -7.87 -4.11 -5.98
N ILE A 102 -7.23 -4.68 -7.00
CA ILE A 102 -7.00 -3.98 -8.27
C ILE A 102 -8.09 -4.43 -9.25
N GLN A 103 -8.89 -3.50 -9.74
CA GLN A 103 -9.90 -3.71 -10.79
C GLN A 103 -9.31 -3.55 -12.18
#